data_AF-A0A6P5ZQW8-F1
#
_entry.id   AF-A0A6P5ZQW8-F1
#
_cell.length_a   1.000
_cell.length_b   1.000
_cell.length_c   1.000
_cell.angle_alpha   90.00
_cell.angle_beta   90.00
_cell.angle_gamma   90.00
#
_symmetry.space_group_name_H-M   'P 1'
#
loop_
_entity.id
_entity.type
_entity.pdbx_description
1 polymer ?
#
loop_
_entity_poly.entity_id
_entity_poly.type
_entity_poly.pdbx_seq_one_letter_code
_entity_poly.pdbx_strand_id
1 'polypeptide(L)'
;MDLSVSQKRPSVFQNGWMKLVNETDKPTAKLHLTVRAEPDPRFVFQFGGEPECSPVVFQIQGNVRQPMFSCKFSADRSRSRLLCLPVNCETRPLPPDFTNKNRGWMRTLSGEERQGRERKVWMIMIYDLSGSPVAAASMITPFVPSPGSDRVSRSNPGAWLILSPHGFSFSSWKPWGRLEAWRERGPVDGLGHKFELVTENGPNNGFPIAEGTMSVKKGGQFCIDRRVSRDSTLSLRSPVKGFVMGSTVEGEGKVSEPVVQIGMQHVTCMADAALFIALSAAIDLSMDACQLFSRKLRKELCHDEQDSSSLNLIKNPISLQISLPLP
;
A
#
# COMPACT_ATOMS: atom_id res chain seq x y z
N MET A 1 -26.34 20.21 -15.30
CA MET A 1 -25.41 20.45 -14.18
C MET A 1 -24.20 19.57 -14.42
N ASP A 2 -23.03 20.16 -14.63
CA ASP A 2 -21.79 19.42 -14.88
C ASP A 2 -21.17 19.03 -13.53
N LEU A 3 -21.29 17.75 -13.15
CA LEU A 3 -20.91 17.22 -11.84
C LEU A 3 -19.39 16.98 -11.70
N SER A 4 -18.62 17.20 -12.76
CA SER A 4 -17.18 16.93 -12.81
C SER A 4 -16.33 17.93 -12.01
N VAL A 5 -16.78 19.19 -11.90
CA VAL A 5 -16.08 20.26 -11.17
C VAL A 5 -16.17 20.09 -9.64
N SER A 6 -17.18 19.36 -9.16
CA SER A 6 -17.48 19.16 -7.73
C SER A 6 -16.52 18.21 -6.99
N GLN A 7 -15.58 17.55 -7.69
CA GLN A 7 -14.70 16.57 -7.06
C GLN A 7 -13.53 17.18 -6.28
N LYS A 8 -13.21 18.47 -6.48
CA LYS A 8 -12.00 19.10 -5.92
C LYS A 8 -12.25 20.28 -4.99
N ARG A 9 -13.42 20.93 -5.05
CA ARG A 9 -13.74 22.11 -4.23
C ARG A 9 -15.24 22.17 -3.91
N PRO A 10 -15.62 22.75 -2.77
CA PRO A 10 -17.02 23.05 -2.49
C PRO A 10 -17.61 23.93 -3.60
N SER A 11 -18.78 23.58 -4.09
CA SER A 11 -19.49 24.35 -5.11
C SER A 11 -20.94 24.59 -4.71
N VAL A 12 -21.39 25.83 -4.84
CA VAL A 12 -22.80 26.21 -4.61
C VAL A 12 -23.51 26.20 -5.96
N PHE A 13 -24.47 25.28 -6.12
CA PHE A 13 -25.27 25.18 -7.35
C PHE A 13 -26.47 26.13 -7.32
N GLN A 14 -26.99 26.44 -6.13
CA GLN A 14 -28.10 27.36 -5.96
C GLN A 14 -28.00 28.05 -4.60
N ASN A 15 -28.31 29.35 -4.57
CA ASN A 15 -28.44 30.10 -3.33
C ASN A 15 -29.41 31.26 -3.54
N GLY A 16 -30.67 31.07 -3.14
CA GLY A 16 -31.64 32.15 -3.25
C GLY A 16 -33.09 31.72 -3.03
N TRP A 17 -33.98 32.70 -3.14
CA TRP A 17 -35.43 32.51 -3.02
C TRP A 17 -36.02 31.87 -4.27
N MET A 18 -36.72 30.76 -4.10
CA MET A 18 -37.51 30.09 -5.12
C MET A 18 -39.00 30.18 -4.81
N LYS A 19 -39.83 30.38 -5.83
CA LYS A 19 -41.29 30.33 -5.70
C LYS A 19 -41.76 28.87 -5.70
N LEU A 20 -42.59 28.49 -4.73
CA LEU A 20 -43.06 27.12 -4.59
C LEU A 20 -44.19 26.75 -5.56
N VAL A 21 -44.97 27.75 -6.01
CA VAL A 21 -46.12 27.58 -6.91
C VAL A 21 -46.09 28.67 -7.98
N ASN A 22 -46.31 28.30 -9.24
CA ASN A 22 -46.31 29.21 -10.38
C ASN A 22 -47.75 29.62 -10.76
N GLU A 23 -48.51 30.15 -9.79
CA GLU A 23 -49.83 30.74 -10.05
C GLU A 23 -49.78 32.25 -9.95
N THR A 24 -50.41 32.91 -10.91
CA THR A 24 -50.24 34.34 -11.22
C THR A 24 -50.92 35.30 -10.26
N ASP A 25 -51.84 34.85 -9.38
CA ASP A 25 -52.74 35.77 -8.65
C ASP A 25 -52.89 35.55 -7.12
N LYS A 26 -51.94 34.86 -6.45
CA LYS A 26 -51.98 34.69 -4.97
C LYS A 26 -50.62 34.94 -4.30
N PRO A 27 -50.58 35.33 -3.00
CA PRO A 27 -49.34 35.50 -2.27
C PRO A 27 -48.55 34.19 -2.30
N THR A 28 -47.46 34.20 -3.07
CA THR A 28 -46.70 33.01 -3.40
C THR A 28 -45.70 32.73 -2.28
N ALA A 29 -45.84 31.57 -1.64
CA ALA A 29 -44.84 31.08 -0.69
C ALA A 29 -43.47 30.99 -1.41
N LYS A 30 -42.46 31.66 -0.83
CA LYS A 30 -41.08 31.62 -1.31
C LYS A 30 -40.24 30.81 -0.33
N LEU A 31 -39.46 29.87 -0.83
CA LEU A 31 -38.48 29.10 -0.06
C LEU A 31 -37.08 29.63 -0.39
N HIS A 32 -36.30 29.99 0.63
CA HIS A 32 -34.88 30.23 0.43
C HIS A 32 -34.14 28.88 0.43
N LEU A 33 -33.60 28.47 -0.72
CA LEU A 33 -32.87 27.22 -0.86
C LEU A 33 -31.41 27.48 -1.21
N THR A 34 -30.52 26.83 -0.46
CA THR A 34 -29.09 26.79 -0.77
C THR A 34 -28.70 25.34 -1.06
N VAL A 35 -28.33 25.05 -2.31
CA VAL A 35 -27.82 23.74 -2.73
C VAL A 35 -26.31 23.86 -2.86
N ARG A 36 -25.57 23.18 -1.98
CA ARG A 36 -24.10 23.10 -2.01
C ARG A 36 -23.69 21.64 -2.19
N ALA A 37 -22.63 21.40 -2.95
CA ALA A 37 -21.88 20.16 -2.88
C ALA A 37 -20.54 20.45 -2.21
N GLU A 38 -20.25 19.68 -1.17
CA GLU A 38 -18.96 19.66 -0.51
C GLU A 38 -18.20 18.41 -0.98
N PRO A 39 -16.89 18.52 -1.26
CA PRO A 39 -16.08 17.36 -1.57
C PRO A 39 -16.02 16.44 -0.35
N ASP A 40 -16.04 15.13 -0.61
CA ASP A 40 -15.92 14.10 0.44
C ASP A 40 -14.67 14.39 1.29
N PRO A 41 -14.77 14.55 2.63
CA PRO A 41 -13.61 14.87 3.46
C PRO A 41 -12.55 13.78 3.35
N ARG A 42 -11.30 14.19 3.12
CA ARG A 42 -10.17 13.28 2.89
C ARG A 42 -8.97 13.68 3.73
N PHE A 43 -8.32 12.70 4.32
CA PHE A 43 -6.97 12.86 4.82
C PHE A 43 -5.99 12.76 3.65
N VAL A 44 -4.97 13.62 3.67
CA VAL A 44 -3.88 13.61 2.68
C VAL A 44 -2.59 13.31 3.41
N PHE A 45 -1.88 12.28 2.96
CA PHE A 45 -0.56 11.90 3.43
C PHE A 45 0.42 11.99 2.27
N GLN A 46 1.65 12.37 2.55
CA GLN A 46 2.73 12.45 1.56
C GLN A 46 3.98 11.79 2.13
N PHE A 47 4.56 10.88 1.35
CA PHE A 47 5.85 10.30 1.67
C PHE A 47 6.94 11.36 1.51
N GLY A 48 7.87 11.44 2.45
CA GLY A 48 9.02 12.34 2.39
C GLY A 48 10.14 11.91 1.45
N GLY A 49 9.90 10.87 0.65
CA GLY A 49 10.86 10.24 -0.24
C GLY A 49 10.35 8.86 -0.69
N GLU A 50 11.22 8.10 -1.33
CA GLU A 50 10.87 6.82 -1.92
C GLU A 50 10.64 5.75 -0.85
N PRO A 51 9.61 4.88 -0.96
CA PRO A 51 9.31 3.87 0.06
C PRO A 51 10.49 2.96 0.44
N GLU A 52 11.36 2.62 -0.51
CA GLU A 52 12.57 1.82 -0.31
C GLU A 52 13.66 2.53 0.51
N CYS A 53 13.64 3.85 0.57
CA CYS A 53 14.55 4.66 1.37
C CYS A 53 14.11 4.81 2.84
N SER A 54 13.07 4.07 3.27
CA SER A 54 12.53 4.14 4.64
C SER A 54 12.13 5.57 5.07
N PRO A 55 11.23 6.25 4.33
CA PRO A 55 10.93 7.66 4.54
C PRO A 55 9.99 7.90 5.73
N VAL A 56 9.90 9.16 6.15
CA VAL A 56 8.83 9.63 7.04
C VAL A 56 7.61 10.01 6.20
N VAL A 57 6.41 9.70 6.69
CA VAL A 57 5.14 10.07 6.05
C VAL A 57 4.50 11.23 6.81
N PHE A 58 4.18 12.29 6.07
CA PHE A 58 3.60 13.51 6.58
C PHE A 58 2.10 13.56 6.30
N GLN A 59 1.29 13.90 7.29
CA GLN A 59 -0.07 14.36 7.06
C GLN A 59 -0.05 15.82 6.62
N ILE A 60 -0.77 16.10 5.54
CA ILE A 60 -0.87 17.43 4.94
C ILE A 60 -2.22 18.03 5.33
N GLN A 61 -2.17 19.14 6.06
CA GLN A 61 -3.35 19.94 6.43
C GLN A 61 -3.11 21.39 5.99
N GLY A 62 -3.63 21.75 4.82
CA GLY A 62 -3.35 23.05 4.20
C GLY A 62 -1.85 23.20 3.91
N ASN A 63 -1.20 24.19 4.52
CA ASN A 63 0.23 24.45 4.36
C ASN A 63 1.10 23.76 5.43
N VAL A 64 0.48 23.03 6.36
CA VAL A 64 1.19 22.36 7.47
C VAL A 64 1.50 20.92 7.10
N ARG A 65 2.75 20.50 7.30
CA ARG A 65 3.22 19.12 7.14
C ARG A 65 3.57 18.55 8.51
N GLN A 66 2.77 17.60 9.00
CA GLN A 66 2.98 16.96 10.30
C GLN A 66 3.48 15.53 10.11
N PRO A 67 4.64 15.14 10.67
CA PRO A 67 5.07 13.75 10.60
C PRO A 67 4.09 12.88 11.40
N MET A 68 3.60 11.81 10.79
CA MET A 68 2.64 10.89 11.43
C MET A 68 3.14 9.46 11.51
N PHE A 69 3.95 9.04 10.53
CA PHE A 69 4.49 7.68 10.47
C PHE A 69 5.92 7.67 10.00
N SER A 70 6.66 6.62 10.36
CA SER A 70 7.95 6.29 9.75
C SER A 70 7.89 4.93 9.07
N CYS A 71 8.45 4.83 7.88
CA CYS A 71 8.56 3.59 7.13
C CYS A 71 9.90 2.90 7.41
N LYS A 72 9.92 1.57 7.34
CA LYS A 72 11.15 0.78 7.30
C LYS A 72 11.05 -0.28 6.22
N PHE A 73 11.83 -0.10 5.17
CA PHE A 73 11.98 -1.07 4.11
C PHE A 73 13.03 -2.13 4.49
N SER A 74 12.80 -3.36 4.03
CA SER A 74 13.71 -4.48 4.19
C SER A 74 13.59 -5.44 3.02
N ALA A 75 14.72 -5.99 2.56
CA ALA A 75 14.81 -6.92 1.45
C ALA A 75 15.37 -8.30 1.85
N ASP A 76 15.32 -8.64 3.14
CA ASP A 76 15.90 -9.85 3.72
C ASP A 76 14.91 -11.04 3.80
N ARG A 77 15.36 -12.23 3.38
CA ARG A 77 14.65 -13.51 3.42
C ARG A 77 14.35 -14.03 4.83
N SER A 78 15.08 -13.58 5.86
CA SER A 78 14.98 -14.13 7.22
C SER A 78 13.75 -13.61 7.99
N ARG A 79 13.50 -12.29 7.95
CA ARG A 79 12.38 -11.67 8.70
C ARG A 79 11.00 -11.95 8.10
N SER A 80 10.89 -12.05 6.79
CA SER A 80 9.59 -12.29 6.13
C SER A 80 8.97 -13.63 6.51
N ARG A 81 9.78 -14.65 6.85
CA ARG A 81 9.26 -15.97 7.27
C ARG A 81 8.74 -16.01 8.70
N LEU A 82 9.20 -15.09 9.57
CA LEU A 82 8.77 -15.03 10.97
C LEU A 82 7.37 -14.40 11.13
N LEU A 83 6.95 -13.55 10.20
CA LEU A 83 5.61 -12.94 10.20
C LEU A 83 4.55 -13.75 9.44
N CYS A 84 4.95 -14.84 8.76
CA CYS A 84 4.07 -15.73 8.00
C CYS A 84 3.74 -17.04 8.72
N LEU A 85 3.94 -17.15 10.04
CA LEU A 85 3.45 -18.30 10.79
C LEU A 85 1.91 -18.28 10.79
N PRO A 86 1.24 -19.35 10.33
CA PRO A 86 -0.22 -19.39 10.24
C PRO A 86 -0.84 -19.38 11.64
N VAL A 87 -1.85 -18.52 11.80
CA VAL A 87 -2.89 -18.68 12.82
C VAL A 87 -3.58 -20.02 12.55
N ASN A 88 -3.55 -20.91 13.54
CA ASN A 88 -4.13 -22.27 13.62
C ASN A 88 -3.40 -23.41 12.88
N CYS A 89 -2.40 -23.99 13.57
CA CYS A 89 -2.15 -25.43 13.57
C CYS A 89 -2.04 -25.88 15.03
N GLU A 90 -2.90 -26.79 15.47
CA GLU A 90 -2.90 -27.34 16.83
C GLU A 90 -1.52 -27.87 17.27
N THR A 91 -1.18 -27.52 18.50
CA THR A 91 0.02 -27.88 19.26
C THR A 91 0.24 -29.40 19.37
N ARG A 92 1.47 -29.84 19.06
CA ARG A 92 2.11 -30.98 19.75
C ARG A 92 3.59 -30.62 20.00
N PRO A 93 4.04 -30.46 21.27
CA PRO A 93 5.39 -29.99 21.56
C PRO A 93 6.36 -31.16 21.75
N LEU A 94 7.53 -31.14 21.10
CA LEU A 94 8.67 -32.02 21.39
C LEU A 94 9.98 -31.35 20.89
N PRO A 95 11.16 -31.68 21.47
CA PRO A 95 11.87 -30.85 22.46
C PRO A 95 13.05 -30.06 21.85
N PRO A 96 13.69 -29.17 22.61
CA PRO A 96 14.90 -28.49 22.16
C PRO A 96 16.04 -29.50 22.19
N ASP A 97 16.79 -29.65 21.10
CA ASP A 97 18.26 -29.66 21.15
C ASP A 97 18.97 -29.98 19.82
N PHE A 98 20.02 -29.17 19.60
CA PHE A 98 21.28 -29.48 18.92
C PHE A 98 21.39 -29.70 17.39
N THR A 99 22.28 -28.86 16.85
CA THR A 99 23.26 -29.09 15.76
C THR A 99 22.86 -28.84 14.31
N ASN A 100 23.35 -27.68 13.85
CA ASN A 100 23.87 -27.38 12.53
C ASN A 100 24.30 -28.62 11.70
N LYS A 101 23.49 -29.04 10.71
CA LYS A 101 23.94 -29.75 9.50
C LYS A 101 23.06 -29.44 8.29
N ASN A 102 23.70 -28.87 7.27
CA ASN A 102 23.25 -28.86 5.88
C ASN A 102 22.96 -30.28 5.36
N ARG A 103 21.81 -30.45 4.69
CA ARG A 103 21.43 -31.41 3.61
C ARG A 103 19.89 -31.46 3.61
N GLY A 104 19.13 -31.09 2.58
CA GLY A 104 19.34 -31.25 1.15
C GLY A 104 18.23 -32.17 0.62
N TRP A 105 17.09 -31.63 0.23
CA TRP A 105 16.12 -32.36 -0.59
C TRP A 105 16.46 -32.12 -2.05
N MET A 106 16.93 -33.17 -2.72
CA MET A 106 17.32 -33.20 -4.13
C MET A 106 16.22 -32.61 -5.05
N ARG A 107 16.64 -31.74 -5.98
CA ARG A 107 16.09 -31.70 -7.34
C ARG A 107 17.24 -31.95 -8.31
N THR A 108 17.30 -33.14 -8.87
CA THR A 108 18.12 -33.45 -10.04
C THR A 108 17.25 -33.35 -11.28
N LEU A 109 17.68 -32.50 -12.23
CA LEU A 109 17.80 -32.76 -13.67
C LEU A 109 17.94 -31.42 -14.43
N SER A 110 19.17 -31.19 -14.92
CA SER A 110 19.58 -30.33 -16.05
C SER A 110 19.06 -28.89 -16.14
N GLY A 111 19.96 -27.93 -15.88
CA GLY A 111 19.77 -26.51 -16.20
C GLY A 111 20.65 -25.59 -15.35
N GLU A 112 21.96 -25.61 -15.58
CA GLU A 112 22.83 -24.49 -15.19
C GLU A 112 22.36 -23.25 -15.96
N GLU A 113 21.51 -22.43 -15.33
CA GLU A 113 21.24 -20.99 -15.57
C GLU A 113 19.78 -20.73 -15.13
N ARG A 114 19.56 -20.07 -13.96
CA ARG A 114 18.35 -19.27 -13.60
C ARG A 114 18.15 -18.94 -12.11
N GLN A 115 19.06 -19.31 -11.20
CA GLN A 115 18.89 -19.01 -9.76
C GLN A 115 18.94 -17.52 -9.36
N GLY A 116 19.24 -16.59 -10.28
CA GLY A 116 19.44 -15.16 -10.00
C GLY A 116 18.37 -14.20 -10.55
N ARG A 117 17.22 -14.69 -11.03
CA ARG A 117 16.20 -13.83 -11.68
C ARG A 117 14.91 -13.67 -10.86
N GLU A 118 14.92 -13.95 -9.56
CA GLU A 118 13.78 -13.68 -8.68
C GLU A 118 14.04 -12.40 -7.88
N ARG A 119 13.07 -11.49 -7.83
CA ARG A 119 13.17 -10.31 -6.97
C ARG A 119 12.94 -10.72 -5.52
N LYS A 120 13.82 -10.24 -4.64
CA LYS A 120 13.90 -10.61 -3.22
C LYS A 120 12.59 -10.28 -2.50
N VAL A 121 12.33 -11.01 -1.43
CA VAL A 121 11.15 -10.83 -0.58
C VAL A 121 11.26 -9.48 0.11
N TRP A 122 10.57 -8.47 -0.40
CA TRP A 122 10.53 -7.14 0.18
C TRP A 122 9.44 -7.03 1.24
N MET A 123 9.72 -6.21 2.25
CA MET A 123 8.77 -5.89 3.30
C MET A 123 8.96 -4.43 3.71
N ILE A 124 7.84 -3.73 3.86
CA ILE A 124 7.80 -2.40 4.43
C ILE A 124 6.94 -2.41 5.69
N MET A 125 7.51 -1.92 6.79
CA MET A 125 6.85 -1.74 8.06
C MET A 125 6.51 -0.27 8.25
N ILE A 126 5.32 0.02 8.76
CA ILE A 126 4.88 1.36 9.11
C ILE A 126 4.82 1.46 10.64
N TYR A 127 5.51 2.45 11.19
CA TYR A 127 5.54 2.74 12.62
C TYR A 127 4.85 4.07 12.89
N ASP A 128 4.16 4.16 14.02
CA ASP A 128 3.67 5.43 14.54
C ASP A 128 4.79 6.26 15.20
N LEU A 129 4.45 7.44 15.71
CA LEU A 129 5.40 8.33 16.40
C LEU A 129 5.97 7.75 17.70
N SER A 130 5.34 6.72 18.26
CA SER A 130 5.86 5.99 19.43
C SER A 130 6.89 4.92 19.05
N GLY A 131 7.04 4.65 17.76
CA GLY A 131 7.86 3.54 17.25
C GLY A 131 7.14 2.18 17.29
N SER A 132 5.81 2.17 17.48
CA SER A 132 5.00 0.95 17.48
C SER A 132 4.61 0.57 16.03
N PRO A 133 4.74 -0.71 15.63
CA PRO A 133 4.37 -1.14 14.29
C PRO A 133 2.85 -1.16 14.14
N VAL A 134 2.32 -0.33 13.25
CA VAL A 134 0.87 -0.13 13.05
C VAL A 134 0.33 -0.72 11.75
N ALA A 135 1.19 -0.98 10.77
CA ALA A 135 0.84 -1.69 9.54
C ALA A 135 2.10 -2.28 8.91
N ALA A 136 1.93 -3.25 8.02
CA ALA A 136 3.01 -3.75 7.19
C ALA A 136 2.50 -4.15 5.81
N ALA A 137 3.39 -4.13 4.81
CA ALA A 137 3.18 -4.79 3.54
C ALA A 137 4.35 -5.74 3.27
N SER A 138 4.04 -7.01 3.03
CA SER A 138 5.03 -8.06 2.78
C SER A 138 4.80 -8.71 1.44
N MET A 139 5.85 -8.85 0.64
CA MET A 139 5.81 -9.65 -0.57
C MET A 139 5.63 -11.12 -0.20
N ILE A 140 4.55 -11.75 -0.66
CA ILE A 140 4.23 -13.17 -0.39
C ILE A 140 4.43 -14.05 -1.62
N THR A 141 4.32 -13.47 -2.82
CA THR A 141 4.64 -14.13 -4.08
C THR A 141 5.73 -13.32 -4.76
N PRO A 142 6.93 -13.90 -4.95
CA PRO A 142 8.04 -13.16 -5.55
C PRO A 142 7.69 -12.79 -6.99
N PHE A 143 8.18 -11.62 -7.41
CA PHE A 143 8.07 -11.20 -8.80
C PHE A 143 9.12 -11.98 -9.60
N VAL A 144 8.65 -12.79 -10.54
CA VAL A 144 9.49 -13.66 -11.38
C VAL A 144 9.06 -13.57 -12.85
N PRO A 145 10.01 -13.67 -13.80
CA PRO A 145 9.68 -13.62 -15.21
C PRO A 145 8.92 -14.88 -15.63
N SER A 146 7.93 -14.71 -16.51
CA SER A 146 7.21 -15.85 -17.10
C SER A 146 8.11 -16.63 -18.07
N PRO A 147 7.91 -17.96 -18.24
CA PRO A 147 8.73 -18.76 -19.13
C PRO A 147 8.79 -18.17 -20.55
N GLY A 148 10.00 -17.98 -21.08
CA GLY A 148 10.22 -17.39 -22.42
C GLY A 148 10.07 -15.86 -22.50
N SER A 149 9.95 -15.17 -21.35
CA SER A 149 9.81 -13.72 -21.27
C SER A 149 10.75 -13.15 -20.18
N ASP A 150 10.93 -11.84 -20.19
CA ASP A 150 11.62 -11.07 -19.15
C ASP A 150 10.64 -10.26 -18.28
N ARG A 151 9.37 -10.65 -18.27
CA ARG A 151 8.25 -9.91 -17.65
C ARG A 151 7.48 -10.76 -16.66
N VAL A 152 7.00 -10.13 -15.60
CA VAL A 152 5.93 -10.66 -14.73
C VAL A 152 4.63 -10.57 -15.50
N SER A 153 3.99 -11.71 -15.77
CA SER A 153 2.74 -11.74 -16.55
C SER A 153 1.52 -11.89 -15.65
N ARG A 154 0.34 -11.64 -16.19
CA ARG A 154 -0.94 -11.80 -15.46
C ARG A 154 -1.20 -13.24 -15.01
N SER A 155 -0.63 -14.25 -15.68
CA SER A 155 -0.78 -15.65 -15.27
C SER A 155 0.14 -16.05 -14.11
N ASN A 156 1.14 -15.22 -13.79
CA ASN A 156 2.02 -15.40 -12.65
C ASN A 156 2.37 -14.04 -12.03
N PRO A 157 1.38 -13.37 -11.40
CA PRO A 157 1.59 -12.05 -10.82
C PRO A 157 2.43 -12.14 -9.55
N GLY A 158 3.20 -11.09 -9.27
CA GLY A 158 3.77 -10.90 -7.94
C GLY A 158 2.68 -10.43 -6.97
N ALA A 159 2.81 -10.77 -5.69
CA ALA A 159 1.78 -10.47 -4.71
C ALA A 159 2.35 -9.96 -3.39
N TRP A 160 1.64 -8.98 -2.83
CA TRP A 160 1.85 -8.41 -1.51
C TRP A 160 0.67 -8.72 -0.61
N LEU A 161 0.96 -8.95 0.67
CA LEU A 161 0.00 -9.06 1.74
C LEU A 161 0.12 -7.82 2.62
N ILE A 162 -0.99 -7.10 2.76
CA ILE A 162 -1.12 -5.98 3.68
C ILE A 162 -1.60 -6.52 5.01
N LEU A 163 -0.88 -6.17 6.08
CA LEU A 163 -1.03 -6.73 7.41
C LEU A 163 -1.39 -5.63 8.39
N SER A 164 -2.38 -5.91 9.24
CA SER A 164 -2.73 -5.12 10.41
C SER A 164 -2.23 -5.83 11.68
N PRO A 165 -1.75 -5.10 12.70
CA PRO A 165 -1.50 -5.71 14.02
C PRO A 165 -2.83 -6.24 14.59
N HIS A 166 -2.79 -7.39 15.26
CA HIS A 166 -3.95 -8.06 15.82
C HIS A 166 -3.86 -8.14 17.34
N GLY A 167 -4.80 -7.52 18.04
CA GLY A 167 -4.90 -7.55 19.50
C GLY A 167 -3.83 -6.69 20.22
N PHE A 168 -3.73 -6.88 21.54
CA PHE A 168 -2.78 -6.16 22.41
C PHE A 168 -1.37 -6.76 22.43
N SER A 169 -1.15 -7.87 21.72
CA SER A 169 0.17 -8.52 21.65
C SER A 169 0.93 -8.04 20.42
N PHE A 170 2.16 -7.57 20.63
CA PHE A 170 3.05 -7.00 19.61
C PHE A 170 3.52 -7.99 18.51
N SER A 171 3.04 -9.24 18.50
CA SER A 171 3.55 -10.29 17.61
C SER A 171 2.50 -10.95 16.70
N SER A 172 1.21 -10.68 16.86
CA SER A 172 0.17 -11.25 15.99
C SER A 172 -0.19 -10.30 14.86
N TRP A 173 0.05 -10.71 13.61
CA TRP A 173 -0.35 -9.97 12.41
C TRP A 173 -1.56 -10.64 11.78
N LYS A 174 -2.58 -9.84 11.42
CA LYS A 174 -3.76 -10.30 10.68
C LYS A 174 -3.69 -9.80 9.24
N PRO A 175 -3.93 -10.65 8.23
CA PRO A 175 -4.04 -10.20 6.85
C PRO A 175 -5.27 -9.29 6.68
N TRP A 176 -5.04 -8.11 6.10
CA TRP A 176 -6.08 -7.15 5.78
C TRP A 176 -6.47 -7.19 4.30
N GLY A 177 -5.47 -7.29 3.41
CA GLY A 177 -5.70 -7.34 1.97
C GLY A 177 -4.53 -7.91 1.20
N ARG A 178 -4.79 -8.33 -0.04
CA ARG A 178 -3.83 -8.89 -0.97
C ARG A 178 -3.77 -8.00 -2.22
N LEU A 179 -2.58 -7.51 -2.56
CA LEU A 179 -2.31 -6.77 -3.78
C LEU A 179 -1.52 -7.65 -4.74
N GLU A 180 -2.07 -7.93 -5.91
CA GLU A 180 -1.37 -8.55 -7.03
C GLU A 180 -0.94 -7.49 -8.03
N ALA A 181 0.23 -7.68 -8.62
CA ALA A 181 0.76 -6.80 -9.65
C ALA A 181 1.51 -7.57 -10.74
N TRP A 182 1.38 -7.10 -11.98
CA TRP A 182 2.03 -7.69 -13.16
C TRP A 182 2.28 -6.63 -14.23
N ARG A 183 3.14 -6.94 -15.21
CA ARG A 183 3.42 -6.07 -16.35
C ARG A 183 2.55 -6.48 -17.54
N GLU A 184 1.51 -5.70 -17.80
CA GLU A 184 0.61 -5.90 -18.93
C GLU A 184 1.25 -5.41 -20.24
N ARG A 185 1.03 -6.17 -21.31
CA ARG A 185 1.54 -5.83 -22.65
C ARG A 185 0.52 -4.95 -23.36
N GLY A 186 0.99 -3.80 -23.86
CA GLY A 186 0.17 -2.89 -24.65
C GLY A 186 1.04 -2.01 -25.56
N PRO A 187 0.42 -1.06 -26.31
CA PRO A 187 1.16 -0.07 -27.10
C PRO A 187 2.16 0.72 -26.24
N VAL A 188 1.78 0.96 -24.98
CA VAL A 188 2.67 1.33 -23.89
C VAL A 188 2.49 0.25 -22.82
N ASP A 189 3.60 -0.31 -22.34
CA ASP A 189 3.59 -1.27 -21.23
C ASP A 189 2.84 -0.67 -20.02
N GLY A 190 2.04 -1.51 -19.36
CA GLY A 190 1.23 -1.11 -18.20
C GLY A 190 1.58 -1.91 -16.95
N LEU A 191 1.45 -1.29 -15.77
CA LEU A 191 1.42 -2.00 -14.50
C LEU A 191 -0.05 -2.37 -14.23
N GLY A 192 -0.39 -3.63 -14.45
CA GLY A 192 -1.66 -4.21 -14.04
C GLY A 192 -1.63 -4.49 -12.55
N HIS A 193 -2.75 -4.22 -11.88
CA HIS A 193 -2.88 -4.43 -10.44
C HIS A 193 -4.28 -4.92 -10.09
N LYS A 194 -4.37 -5.72 -9.02
CA LYS A 194 -5.62 -6.20 -8.45
C LYS A 194 -5.51 -6.26 -6.93
N PHE A 195 -6.41 -5.57 -6.24
CA PHE A 195 -6.46 -5.56 -4.78
C PHE A 195 -7.73 -6.23 -4.28
N GLU A 196 -7.54 -7.18 -3.37
CA GLU A 196 -8.60 -7.95 -2.73
C GLU A 196 -8.54 -7.76 -1.21
N LEU A 197 -9.68 -7.55 -0.58
CA LEU A 197 -9.77 -7.56 0.88
C LEU A 197 -9.94 -9.00 1.37
N VAL A 198 -9.15 -9.39 2.37
CA VAL A 198 -9.14 -10.75 2.91
C VAL A 198 -10.36 -10.95 3.83
N THR A 199 -11.12 -12.01 3.62
CA THR A 199 -12.23 -12.38 4.52
C THR A 199 -11.75 -13.31 5.63
N GLU A 200 -12.57 -13.48 6.67
CA GLU A 200 -12.23 -14.31 7.84
C GLU A 200 -11.95 -15.79 7.49
N ASN A 201 -12.33 -16.23 6.30
CA ASN A 201 -12.15 -17.59 5.81
C ASN A 201 -10.75 -17.86 5.21
N GLY A 202 -9.81 -16.91 5.33
CA GLY A 202 -8.40 -17.08 4.97
C GLY A 202 -7.92 -16.26 3.76
N PRO A 203 -6.61 -16.22 3.49
CA PRO A 203 -5.97 -15.29 2.54
C PRO A 203 -6.27 -15.57 1.06
N ASN A 204 -6.84 -16.73 0.74
CA ASN A 204 -7.24 -17.13 -0.62
C ASN A 204 -8.72 -16.88 -0.91
N ASN A 205 -9.48 -16.40 0.08
CA ASN A 205 -10.90 -16.06 -0.08
C ASN A 205 -11.07 -14.55 0.13
N GLY A 206 -10.66 -13.78 -0.86
CA GLY A 206 -10.75 -12.32 -0.87
C GLY A 206 -11.85 -11.82 -1.78
N PHE A 207 -12.33 -10.59 -1.55
CA PHE A 207 -13.23 -9.90 -2.47
C PHE A 207 -12.49 -8.79 -3.21
N PRO A 208 -12.47 -8.79 -4.57
CA PRO A 208 -11.78 -7.75 -5.33
C PRO A 208 -12.49 -6.41 -5.15
N ILE A 209 -11.70 -5.37 -4.84
CA ILE A 209 -12.22 -4.01 -4.65
C ILE A 209 -11.58 -2.98 -5.56
N ALA A 210 -10.43 -3.29 -6.15
CA ALA A 210 -9.83 -2.50 -7.21
C ALA A 210 -9.07 -3.41 -8.16
N GLU A 211 -9.25 -3.18 -9.45
CA GLU A 211 -8.46 -3.80 -10.51
C GLU A 211 -8.29 -2.76 -11.62
N GLY A 212 -7.11 -2.67 -12.20
CA GLY A 212 -6.84 -1.71 -13.24
C GLY A 212 -5.42 -1.79 -13.76
N THR A 213 -5.11 -0.89 -14.68
CA THR A 213 -3.79 -0.79 -15.31
C THR A 213 -3.36 0.67 -15.37
N MET A 214 -2.11 0.96 -15.01
CA MET A 214 -1.50 2.29 -15.13
C MET A 214 -0.24 2.25 -16.01
N SER A 215 0.21 3.39 -16.53
CA SER A 215 1.35 3.41 -17.46
C SER A 215 2.67 3.19 -16.73
N VAL A 216 3.50 2.23 -17.17
CA VAL A 216 4.83 2.06 -16.55
C VAL A 216 5.76 3.24 -16.82
N LYS A 217 5.57 3.96 -17.94
CA LYS A 217 6.43 5.11 -18.31
C LYS A 217 6.01 6.40 -17.62
N LYS A 218 4.70 6.65 -17.54
CA LYS A 218 4.17 7.91 -17.00
C LYS A 218 3.81 7.81 -15.51
N GLY A 219 3.60 6.60 -15.00
CA GLY A 219 2.95 6.40 -13.72
C GLY A 219 1.43 6.53 -13.85
N GLY A 220 0.77 6.81 -12.74
CA GLY A 220 -0.67 7.03 -12.68
C GLY A 220 -1.18 7.23 -11.27
N GLN A 221 -2.47 6.93 -11.08
CA GLN A 221 -3.10 6.95 -9.77
C GLN A 221 -3.75 5.59 -9.51
N PHE A 222 -3.36 4.96 -8.41
CA PHE A 222 -4.07 3.80 -7.86
C PHE A 222 -5.28 4.31 -7.08
N CYS A 223 -6.49 3.85 -7.39
CA CYS A 223 -7.71 4.32 -6.74
C CYS A 223 -8.61 3.15 -6.33
N ILE A 224 -9.15 3.25 -5.13
CA ILE A 224 -10.23 2.38 -4.66
C ILE A 224 -11.48 3.26 -4.51
N ASP A 225 -12.43 3.09 -5.42
CA ASP A 225 -13.72 3.76 -5.37
C ASP A 225 -14.84 2.74 -5.60
N ARG A 226 -15.67 2.55 -4.57
CA ARG A 226 -16.76 1.56 -4.61
C ARG A 226 -17.97 2.05 -5.43
N ARG A 227 -17.96 3.29 -5.92
CA ARG A 227 -18.98 3.82 -6.84
C ARG A 227 -18.78 3.38 -8.30
N VAL A 228 -17.54 3.04 -8.68
CA VAL A 228 -17.15 2.72 -10.06
C VAL A 228 -17.27 1.22 -10.37
N SER A 229 -17.28 0.36 -9.34
CA SER A 229 -17.51 -1.09 -9.47
C SER A 229 -19.00 -1.42 -9.68
N ARG A 230 -19.55 -1.01 -10.83
CA ARG A 230 -20.97 -1.21 -11.21
C ARG A 230 -21.24 -2.56 -11.89
N ASP A 231 -20.22 -3.31 -12.31
CA ASP A 231 -20.40 -4.53 -13.12
C ASP A 231 -20.50 -5.84 -12.33
N SER A 232 -20.57 -5.79 -11.00
CA SER A 232 -20.78 -6.99 -10.19
C SER A 232 -22.11 -6.91 -9.47
N THR A 233 -23.01 -7.87 -9.75
CA THR A 233 -24.33 -8.08 -9.12
C THR A 233 -24.28 -8.29 -7.59
N LEU A 234 -23.09 -8.21 -6.99
CA LEU A 234 -22.82 -8.27 -5.55
C LEU A 234 -22.70 -6.88 -4.89
N SER A 235 -22.70 -5.78 -5.65
CA SER A 235 -22.53 -4.40 -5.13
C SER A 235 -23.69 -3.87 -4.29
N LEU A 236 -24.80 -4.61 -4.17
CA LEU A 236 -25.96 -4.23 -3.33
C LEU A 236 -25.80 -4.56 -1.84
N ARG A 237 -24.76 -5.31 -1.44
CA ARG A 237 -24.56 -5.77 -0.05
C ARG A 237 -23.31 -5.23 0.64
N SER A 238 -22.69 -4.16 0.12
CA SER A 238 -21.55 -3.55 0.80
C SER A 238 -22.00 -2.32 1.60
N PRO A 239 -21.72 -2.25 2.93
CA PRO A 239 -22.06 -1.09 3.76
C PRO A 239 -21.23 0.16 3.44
N VAL A 240 -20.28 0.06 2.51
CA VAL A 240 -19.26 1.08 2.25
C VAL A 240 -19.52 1.72 0.88
N LYS A 241 -20.01 2.97 0.87
CA LYS A 241 -20.40 3.73 -0.33
C LYS A 241 -19.51 4.97 -0.48
N GLY A 242 -18.54 4.97 -1.39
CA GLY A 242 -17.69 6.15 -1.54
C GLY A 242 -16.30 5.92 -2.12
N PHE A 243 -15.58 7.04 -2.23
CA PHE A 243 -14.14 7.08 -2.42
C PHE A 243 -13.45 6.55 -1.17
N VAL A 244 -12.59 5.54 -1.33
CA VAL A 244 -11.88 4.90 -0.21
C VAL A 244 -10.47 5.44 -0.10
N MET A 245 -9.68 5.27 -1.16
CA MET A 245 -8.33 5.80 -1.22
C MET A 245 -7.92 6.12 -2.65
N GLY A 246 -6.91 6.98 -2.77
CA GLY A 246 -6.15 7.22 -4.00
C GLY A 246 -4.68 7.37 -3.66
N SER A 247 -3.78 6.83 -4.46
CA SER A 247 -2.33 7.00 -4.32
C SER A 247 -1.70 7.35 -5.66
N THR A 248 -0.82 8.34 -5.68
CA THR A 248 0.00 8.64 -6.87
C THR A 248 1.16 7.67 -6.95
N VAL A 249 1.42 7.18 -8.17
CA VAL A 249 2.50 6.24 -8.45
C VAL A 249 3.31 6.81 -9.60
N GLU A 250 4.60 7.00 -9.40
CA GLU A 250 5.49 7.53 -10.44
C GLU A 250 5.92 6.45 -11.44
N GLY A 251 6.34 6.88 -12.63
CA GLY A 251 6.82 5.96 -13.68
C GLY A 251 8.17 5.32 -13.35
N GLU A 252 8.47 4.19 -13.99
CA GLU A 252 9.75 3.48 -13.88
C GLU A 252 10.95 4.45 -14.05
N GLY A 253 11.89 4.43 -13.11
CA GLY A 253 13.14 5.18 -13.16
C GLY A 253 13.04 6.65 -12.72
N LYS A 254 11.90 7.08 -12.18
CA LYS A 254 11.75 8.37 -11.52
C LYS A 254 11.83 8.22 -10.01
N VAL A 255 12.14 9.32 -9.32
CA VAL A 255 12.04 9.39 -7.86
C VAL A 255 10.57 9.38 -7.47
N SER A 256 10.14 8.43 -6.64
CA SER A 256 8.75 8.34 -6.19
C SER A 256 8.53 9.07 -4.87
N GLU A 257 7.52 9.95 -4.83
CA GLU A 257 7.01 10.54 -3.59
C GLU A 257 5.49 10.34 -3.52
N PRO A 258 5.01 9.14 -3.12
CA PRO A 258 3.58 8.86 -3.15
C PRO A 258 2.75 9.84 -2.30
N VAL A 259 1.68 10.35 -2.88
CA VAL A 259 0.65 11.15 -2.21
C VAL A 259 -0.59 10.28 -2.05
N VAL A 260 -0.96 10.01 -0.80
CA VAL A 260 -2.07 9.14 -0.43
C VAL A 260 -3.24 9.98 0.06
N GLN A 261 -4.38 9.84 -0.59
CA GLN A 261 -5.65 10.41 -0.18
C GLN A 261 -6.53 9.29 0.38
N ILE A 262 -7.14 9.51 1.54
CA ILE A 262 -7.98 8.51 2.21
C ILE A 262 -9.30 9.19 2.60
N GLY A 263 -10.43 8.60 2.22
CA GLY A 263 -11.74 9.09 2.63
C GLY A 263 -11.90 9.00 4.16
N MET A 264 -12.26 10.11 4.80
CA MET A 264 -12.33 10.22 6.26
C MET A 264 -13.26 9.18 6.89
N GLN A 265 -14.35 8.83 6.20
CA GLN A 265 -15.31 7.79 6.60
C GLN A 265 -14.73 6.37 6.70
N HIS A 266 -13.54 6.12 6.16
CA HIS A 266 -12.86 4.82 6.20
C HIS A 266 -11.71 4.77 7.22
N VAL A 267 -11.51 5.83 8.00
CA VAL A 267 -10.45 5.93 9.01
C VAL A 267 -11.11 6.13 10.37
N THR A 268 -11.13 5.08 11.19
CA THR A 268 -11.62 5.15 12.59
C THR A 268 -10.50 5.43 13.57
N CYS A 269 -9.28 5.02 13.22
CA CYS A 269 -8.06 5.27 13.98
C CYS A 269 -6.86 5.48 13.06
N MET A 270 -5.74 5.95 13.60
CA MET A 270 -4.52 6.17 12.80
C MET A 270 -3.94 4.87 12.22
N ALA A 271 -4.17 3.72 12.86
CA ALA A 271 -3.75 2.42 12.31
C ALA A 271 -4.49 2.08 10.99
N ASP A 272 -5.75 2.49 10.84
CA ASP A 272 -6.47 2.32 9.58
C ASP A 272 -5.81 3.12 8.44
N ALA A 273 -5.40 4.37 8.73
CA ALA A 273 -4.66 5.17 7.77
C ALA A 273 -3.31 4.52 7.39
N ALA A 274 -2.64 3.90 8.36
CA ALA A 274 -1.38 3.19 8.13
C ALA A 274 -1.55 1.99 7.17
N LEU A 275 -2.69 1.31 7.14
CA LEU A 275 -2.96 0.22 6.19
C LEU A 275 -3.00 0.73 4.74
N PHE A 276 -3.65 1.86 4.51
CA PHE A 276 -3.68 2.50 3.19
C PHE A 276 -2.31 3.05 2.78
N ILE A 277 -1.51 3.53 3.74
CA ILE A 277 -0.12 3.95 3.51
C ILE A 277 0.75 2.74 3.13
N ALA A 278 0.61 1.61 3.82
CA ALA A 278 1.32 0.38 3.50
C ALA A 278 0.93 -0.14 2.10
N LEU A 279 -0.35 -0.10 1.75
CA LEU A 279 -0.85 -0.45 0.42
C LEU A 279 -0.30 0.49 -0.66
N SER A 280 -0.23 1.80 -0.38
CA SER A 280 0.39 2.78 -1.27
C SER A 280 1.86 2.46 -1.54
N ALA A 281 2.62 2.12 -0.50
CA ALA A 281 4.01 1.73 -0.68
C ALA A 281 4.15 0.43 -1.48
N ALA A 282 3.27 -0.55 -1.26
CA ALA A 282 3.29 -1.81 -1.99
C ALA A 282 3.01 -1.63 -3.49
N ILE A 283 2.06 -0.77 -3.87
CA ILE A 283 1.78 -0.49 -5.30
C ILE A 283 2.91 0.31 -5.95
N ASP A 284 3.51 1.26 -5.22
CA ASP A 284 4.64 2.05 -5.71
C ASP A 284 5.88 1.16 -5.94
N LEU A 285 6.26 0.34 -4.96
CA LEU A 285 7.31 -0.66 -5.09
C LEU A 285 7.02 -1.69 -6.18
N SER A 286 5.75 -1.93 -6.52
CA SER A 286 5.38 -2.83 -7.61
C SER A 286 5.74 -2.28 -9.00
N MET A 287 5.91 -0.96 -9.16
CA MET A 287 6.45 -0.39 -10.40
C MET A 287 7.88 -0.87 -10.64
N ASP A 288 8.71 -0.88 -9.59
CA ASP A 288 10.06 -1.41 -9.65
C ASP A 288 10.08 -2.95 -9.70
N ALA A 289 9.23 -3.59 -8.91
CA ALA A 289 9.14 -5.05 -8.86
C ALA A 289 8.60 -5.67 -10.16
N CYS A 290 7.98 -4.90 -11.04
CA CYS A 290 7.52 -5.36 -12.35
C CYS A 290 8.45 -4.97 -13.50
N GLN A 291 9.54 -4.23 -13.28
CA GLN A 291 10.49 -3.88 -14.34
C GLN A 291 10.95 -5.11 -15.13
N LEU A 292 11.46 -4.91 -16.34
CA LEU A 292 12.06 -6.00 -17.11
C LEU A 292 13.23 -6.64 -16.34
N PHE A 293 13.28 -7.97 -16.27
CA PHE A 293 14.39 -8.68 -15.61
C PHE A 293 15.72 -8.57 -16.35
N SER A 294 15.69 -8.06 -17.58
CA SER A 294 16.88 -7.62 -18.33
C SER A 294 17.50 -6.34 -17.75
N ARG A 295 16.79 -5.58 -16.93
CA ARG A 295 17.27 -4.36 -16.27
C ARG A 295 17.69 -4.64 -14.83
N LYS A 296 18.75 -3.98 -14.38
CA LYS A 296 19.15 -4.00 -12.96
C LYS A 296 18.22 -3.09 -12.17
N LEU A 297 17.78 -3.57 -11.01
CA LEU A 297 17.08 -2.74 -10.03
C LEU A 297 18.07 -1.73 -9.42
N ARG A 298 17.51 -0.67 -8.83
CA ARG A 298 18.27 0.31 -8.05
C ARG A 298 18.94 -0.36 -6.84
N LYS A 299 20.02 0.24 -6.33
CA LYS A 299 20.88 -0.40 -5.31
C LYS A 299 20.14 -0.57 -3.98
N GLU A 300 19.24 0.35 -3.67
CA GLU A 300 18.39 0.38 -2.48
C GLU A 300 17.45 -0.84 -2.41
N LEU A 301 17.09 -1.40 -3.56
CA LEU A 301 16.24 -2.57 -3.72
C LEU A 301 17.04 -3.89 -3.81
N CYS A 302 18.37 -3.78 -3.93
CA CYS A 302 19.31 -4.89 -4.09
C CYS A 302 20.14 -5.07 -2.80
N HIS A 303 19.72 -5.94 -1.88
CA HIS A 303 20.61 -6.43 -0.82
C HIS A 303 21.22 -7.77 -1.21
N ASP A 304 22.28 -7.76 -2.02
CA ASP A 304 23.17 -8.92 -2.09
C ASP A 304 23.96 -8.97 -0.78
N GLU A 305 23.99 -10.13 -0.12
CA GLU A 305 24.94 -10.38 0.96
C GLU A 305 26.35 -10.42 0.35
N GLN A 306 26.92 -9.24 0.18
CA GLN A 306 28.34 -9.02 -0.07
C GLN A 306 28.88 -7.88 0.83
N ASP A 307 28.38 -7.79 2.06
CA ASP A 307 29.01 -7.02 3.14
C ASP A 307 29.28 -7.92 4.34
N SER A 308 29.92 -9.07 4.08
CA SER A 308 30.59 -9.89 5.10
C SER A 308 32.09 -9.60 5.14
N SER A 309 32.49 -8.32 5.19
CA SER A 309 33.86 -7.93 5.60
C SER A 309 34.02 -6.41 5.78
N SER A 310 33.45 -5.88 6.86
CA SER A 310 34.03 -4.71 7.55
C SER A 310 33.35 -4.47 8.90
N LEU A 311 33.46 -5.48 9.79
CA LEU A 311 33.51 -5.21 11.22
C LEU A 311 34.84 -4.51 11.49
N ASN A 312 34.87 -3.18 11.45
CA ASN A 312 35.88 -2.38 12.13
C ASN A 312 35.23 -1.16 12.77
N LEU A 313 35.27 -1.18 14.11
CA LEU A 313 35.05 -0.13 15.09
C LEU A 313 34.74 1.28 14.54
N ILE A 314 33.56 1.81 14.88
CA ILE A 314 33.44 3.12 15.54
C ILE A 314 32.41 3.00 16.66
N LYS A 315 32.90 2.71 17.87
CA LYS A 315 32.18 3.04 19.11
C LYS A 315 32.31 4.54 19.30
N ASN A 316 31.22 5.30 19.19
CA ASN A 316 31.10 6.63 19.78
C ASN A 316 29.73 6.73 20.44
N PRO A 317 29.63 6.65 21.78
CA PRO A 317 28.40 6.99 22.47
C PRO A 317 28.29 8.53 22.49
N ILE A 318 27.34 9.07 21.74
CA ILE A 318 26.95 10.48 21.89
C ILE A 318 26.17 10.57 23.20
N SER A 319 26.85 11.03 24.25
CA SER A 319 26.22 11.46 25.50
C SER A 319 25.47 12.76 25.23
N LEU A 320 24.14 12.69 25.18
CA LEU A 320 23.27 13.87 25.17
C LEU A 320 23.21 14.41 26.61
N GLN A 321 24.08 15.35 26.96
CA GLN A 321 23.87 16.20 28.13
C GLN A 321 22.78 17.22 27.80
N ILE A 322 21.61 17.03 28.41
CA ILE A 322 20.56 18.05 28.48
C ILE A 322 20.92 18.98 29.64
N SER A 323 21.40 20.18 29.34
CA SER A 323 21.53 21.25 30.32
C SER A 323 20.18 21.95 30.47
N LEU A 324 19.45 21.66 31.53
CA LEU A 324 18.32 22.49 31.97
C LEU A 324 18.88 23.74 32.68
N PRO A 325 18.37 24.95 32.37
CA PRO A 325 18.63 26.11 33.22
C PRO A 325 17.80 25.95 34.50
N LEU A 326 18.47 25.98 35.66
CA LEU A 326 17.83 26.11 36.97
C LEU A 326 17.35 27.57 37.17
N PRO A 327 16.32 27.79 38.01
CA PRO A 327 15.59 29.05 38.14
C PRO A 327 16.39 30.21 38.74
#